data_AF-A0A7Y2E290-F1
#
_entry.id   AF-A0A7Y2E290-F1
#
_cell.length_a   1.000
_cell.length_b   1.000
_cell.length_c   1.000
_cell.angle_alpha   90.00
_cell.angle_beta   90.00
_cell.angle_gamma   90.00
#
_symmetry.space_group_name_H-M   'P 1'
#
loop_
_entity.id
_entity.type
_entity.pdbx_description
1 polymer ?
#
loop_
_entity_poly.entity_id
_entity_poly.type
_entity_poly.pdbx_seq_one_letter_code
_entity_poly.pdbx_strand_id
1 'polypeptide(L)' 'MMPRLSFRTAAISFCIATIGLLFGVDAATAQYFGRNKVQYDDFEFRQFNTDHFEFYYYPEEKQAVSDAARMA' A
#
# COMPACT_ATOMS: atom_id res chain seq x y z
N MET A 1 29.47 -51.56 0.83
CA MET A 1 28.49 -52.31 1.65
C MET A 1 27.30 -51.39 1.92
N MET A 2 26.21 -51.50 1.15
CA MET A 2 25.05 -50.62 1.31
C MET A 2 24.07 -51.19 2.35
N PRO A 3 23.54 -50.37 3.28
CA PRO A 3 22.56 -50.82 4.24
C PRO A 3 21.23 -51.11 3.52
N ARG A 4 20.70 -52.31 3.74
CA ARG A 4 19.38 -52.72 3.23
C ARG A 4 18.35 -52.02 4.11
N LEU A 5 17.78 -50.92 3.65
CA LEU A 5 16.73 -50.21 4.39
C LEU A 5 15.57 -51.20 4.60
N SER A 6 15.23 -51.50 5.86
CA SER A 6 14.12 -52.40 6.13
C SER A 6 12.82 -51.76 5.63
N PHE A 7 11.90 -52.56 5.07
CA PHE A 7 10.61 -52.06 4.57
C PHE A 7 9.84 -51.25 5.62
N ARG A 8 9.99 -51.64 6.90
CA ARG A 8 9.38 -50.96 8.06
C ARG A 8 9.97 -49.57 8.29
N THR A 9 11.29 -49.42 8.20
CA THR A 9 11.95 -48.12 8.32
C THR A 9 11.58 -47.19 7.16
N ALA A 10 11.46 -47.73 5.93
CA ALA A 10 11.01 -46.95 4.77
C ALA A 10 9.56 -46.47 4.93
N ALA A 11 8.66 -47.34 5.39
CA ALA A 11 7.25 -46.99 5.62
C ALA A 11 7.09 -45.94 6.72
N ILE A 12 7.85 -46.03 7.82
CA ILE A 12 7.82 -45.04 8.90
C ILE A 12 8.30 -43.68 8.41
N SER A 13 9.43 -43.63 7.68
CA SER A 13 9.93 -42.38 7.10
C SER A 13 8.95 -41.76 6.11
N PHE A 14 8.27 -42.60 5.31
CA PHE A 14 7.23 -42.14 4.39
C PHE A 14 6.05 -41.52 5.13
N CYS A 15 5.51 -42.20 6.15
CA CYS A 15 4.40 -41.69 6.97
C CYS A 15 4.78 -40.36 7.66
N ILE A 16 5.98 -40.27 8.21
CA ILE A 16 6.47 -39.03 8.83
C ILE A 16 6.53 -37.89 7.80
N ALA A 17 7.03 -38.17 6.59
CA ALA A 17 7.07 -37.18 5.51
C ALA A 17 5.67 -36.75 5.07
N THR A 18 4.70 -37.67 4.99
CA THR A 18 3.31 -37.34 4.62
C THR A 18 2.64 -36.49 5.70
N ILE A 19 2.85 -36.83 6.97
CA ILE A 19 2.33 -36.04 8.09
C ILE A 19 2.94 -34.63 8.08
N GLY A 20 4.25 -34.51 7.86
CA GLY A 20 4.91 -33.20 7.73
C GLY A 20 4.33 -32.35 6.60
N LEU A 21 3.97 -32.96 5.47
CA LEU A 21 3.36 -32.26 4.34
C LEU A 21 1.92 -31.81 4.63
N LEU A 22 1.14 -32.62 5.37
CA LEU A 22 -0.25 -32.34 5.69
C LEU A 22 -0.41 -31.24 6.74
N PHE A 23 0.53 -31.12 7.67
CA PHE A 23 0.45 -30.17 8.79
C PHE A 23 1.47 -29.03 8.72
N GLY A 24 2.36 -29.03 7.73
CA GLY A 24 3.43 -28.02 7.60
C GLY A 24 3.08 -26.82 6.73
N VAL A 25 1.85 -26.72 6.21
CA VAL A 25 1.44 -25.55 5.42
C VAL A 25 0.90 -24.47 6.36
N ASP A 26 1.61 -23.36 6.45
CA ASP A 26 1.12 -22.16 7.15
C ASP A 26 0.23 -21.34 6.20
N ALA A 27 -0.67 -20.55 6.76
CA ALA A 27 -1.53 -19.66 5.99
C ALA A 27 -0.67 -18.60 5.30
N ALA A 28 -0.69 -18.57 3.96
CA ALA A 28 -0.04 -17.51 3.21
C ALA A 28 -0.70 -16.17 3.55
N THR A 29 -0.01 -15.33 4.32
CA THR A 29 -0.47 -13.96 4.58
C THR A 29 -0.14 -13.11 3.36
N ALA A 30 -1.15 -12.58 2.69
CA ALA A 30 -0.93 -11.64 1.60
C ALA A 30 -0.16 -10.42 2.12
N GLN A 31 0.88 -10.00 1.40
CA GLN A 31 1.60 -8.77 1.70
C GLN A 31 0.67 -7.58 1.39
N TYR A 32 0.08 -7.02 2.44
CA TYR A 32 -0.81 -5.87 2.33
C TYR A 32 -0.02 -4.64 1.86
N PHE A 33 -0.22 -4.26 0.60
CA PHE A 33 0.12 -2.93 0.09
C PHE A 33 -1.01 -1.96 0.42
N GLY A 34 -0.71 -0.66 0.53
CA GLY A 34 -1.74 0.38 0.65
C GLY A 34 -1.94 0.98 2.05
N ARG A 35 -0.87 1.16 2.83
CA ARG A 35 -0.92 1.96 4.08
C ARG A 35 -0.78 3.48 3.88
N ASN A 36 -0.81 3.97 2.65
CA ASN A 36 -0.80 5.41 2.42
C ASN A 36 -2.21 5.95 2.69
N LYS A 37 -2.49 6.27 3.96
CA LYS A 37 -3.76 6.87 4.36
C LYS A 37 -3.83 8.25 3.73
N VAL A 38 -4.88 8.51 2.95
CA VAL A 38 -5.16 9.84 2.40
C VAL A 38 -5.24 10.81 3.59
N GLN A 39 -4.31 11.76 3.63
CA GLN A 39 -4.38 12.86 4.56
C GLN A 39 -5.30 13.90 3.94
N TYR A 40 -6.32 14.29 4.69
CA TYR A 40 -7.17 15.41 4.32
C TYR A 40 -6.65 16.61 5.08
N ASP A 41 -6.37 17.69 4.35
CA ASP A 41 -6.09 18.99 4.94
C ASP A 41 -7.36 19.85 4.84
N ASP A 42 -7.52 20.76 5.80
CA ASP A 42 -8.56 21.77 5.74
C ASP A 42 -8.15 22.85 4.74
N PHE A 43 -8.86 22.89 3.61
CA PHE A 43 -8.55 23.82 2.53
C PHE A 43 -9.31 25.15 2.72
N GLU A 44 -8.60 26.21 3.13
CA GLU A 44 -9.17 27.57 3.25
C GLU A 44 -9.16 28.32 1.91
N PHE A 45 -10.05 27.97 0.99
CA PHE A 45 -10.17 28.72 -0.25
C PHE A 45 -10.70 30.14 -0.03
N ARG A 46 -10.12 31.10 -0.77
CA ARG A 46 -10.60 32.48 -0.87
C ARG A 46 -10.84 32.85 -2.33
N GLN A 47 -11.69 33.84 -2.54
CA GLN A 47 -12.04 34.36 -3.86
C GLN A 47 -11.46 35.76 -4.06
N PHE A 48 -10.99 36.04 -5.27
CA PHE A 48 -10.59 37.38 -5.73
C PHE A 48 -11.24 37.64 -7.09
N ASN A 49 -12.00 38.71 -7.19
CA ASN A 49 -12.77 39.05 -8.40
C ASN A 49 -12.14 40.23 -9.14
N THR A 50 -12.09 40.12 -10.46
CA THR A 50 -11.76 41.19 -11.42
C THR A 50 -12.94 41.39 -12.37
N ASP A 51 -12.85 42.33 -13.30
CA ASP A 51 -13.89 42.57 -14.30
C ASP A 51 -14.07 41.38 -15.28
N HIS A 52 -13.05 40.53 -15.42
CA HIS A 52 -13.03 39.45 -16.43
C HIS A 52 -12.82 38.05 -15.84
N PHE A 53 -12.31 37.92 -14.61
CA PHE A 53 -11.95 36.64 -13.99
C PHE A 53 -12.29 36.60 -12.50
N GLU A 54 -12.66 35.39 -12.04
CA GLU A 54 -12.76 35.04 -10.63
C GLU A 54 -11.65 34.03 -10.28
N PHE A 55 -10.81 34.39 -9.31
CA PHE A 55 -9.70 33.57 -8.83
C PHE A 55 -10.09 32.90 -7.51
N TYR A 56 -10.00 31.57 -7.48
CA TYR A 56 -10.06 30.79 -6.25
C TYR A 56 -8.64 30.39 -5.85
N TYR A 57 -8.24 30.72 -4.63
CA TYR A 57 -6.85 30.59 -4.22
C TYR A 57 -6.69 30.29 -2.73
N TYR A 58 -5.56 29.69 -2.37
CA TYR A 58 -5.15 29.51 -0.98
C TYR A 58 -4.50 30.76 -0.41
N PRO A 59 -4.63 31.06 0.89
CA PRO A 59 -4.15 32.32 1.47
C PRO A 59 -2.66 32.59 1.21
N GLU A 60 -1.83 31.55 1.21
CA GLU A 60 -0.40 31.58 0.88
C GLU A 60 -0.11 32.06 -0.56
N GLU A 61 -1.02 31.82 -1.50
CA GLU A 61 -0.89 32.19 -2.91
C GLU A 61 -1.42 33.60 -3.22
N LYS A 62 -1.81 34.39 -2.19
CA LYS A 62 -2.40 35.72 -2.36
C LYS A 62 -1.57 36.65 -3.22
N GLN A 63 -0.25 36.62 -3.06
CA GLN A 63 0.65 37.50 -3.81
C GLN A 63 0.62 37.15 -5.30
N ALA A 64 0.80 35.88 -5.64
CA ALA A 64 0.77 35.40 -7.03
C ALA A 64 -0.55 35.73 -7.72
N VAL A 65 -1.67 35.55 -7.03
CA VAL A 65 -3.01 35.88 -7.55
C VAL A 65 -3.18 37.37 -7.76
N SER A 66 -2.68 38.19 -6.83
CA SER A 66 -2.73 39.65 -6.97
C SER A 66 -1.87 40.15 -8.14
N ASP A 67 -0.74 39.51 -8.39
CA ASP A 67 0.12 39.82 -9.54
C ASP A 67 -0.55 39.41 -10.84
N ALA A 68 -1.15 38.22 -10.91
CA ALA A 68 -1.92 37.74 -12.06
C ALA A 68 -3.13 38.64 -12.36
N ALA A 69 -3.88 39.03 -11.34
CA ALA A 69 -5.05 39.90 -11.47
C ALA A 69 -4.71 41.30 -11.99
N ARG A 70 -3.48 41.79 -11.78
CA ARG A 70 -3.02 43.07 -12.35
C ARG A 70 -2.67 42.99 -13.84
N MET A 71 -2.45 41.79 -14.37
CA MET A 71 -2.13 41.56 -15.78
C MET A 71 -3.36 41.20 -16.63
N ALA A 72 -4.49 40.95 -15.96
CA ALA A 72 -5.74 40.48 -16.55
C ALA A 72 -6.63 41.62 -17.06
#